data_AF-A0A2V7HZ25-F1
#
_entry.id   AF-A0A2V7HZ25-F1
#
_cell.length_a   1.000
_cell.length_b   1.000
_cell.length_c   1.000
_cell.angle_alpha   90.00
_cell.angle_beta   90.00
_cell.angle_gamma   90.00
#
_symmetry.space_group_name_H-M   'P 1'
#
loop_
_entity.id
_entity.type
_entity.pdbx_description
1 polymer ?
#
loop_
_entity_poly.entity_id
_entity_poly.type
_entity_poly.pdbx_seq_one_letter_code
_entity_poly.pdbx_strand_id
1 'polypeptide(L)'
;MAGFVDVLLRGLILVLTSVALGGVAWLRFVLRAEPHVKPEARTALALRTIAAAATGAALAQAAVVLVGLTAVADVHGAWPLAAFFETTFALTATARVVLAAAVAALAFTLARRAAPRLPWTALTVTATLLVASSAVVSHAVARVEWRAPLIALDAAHQVAAALWIGGLAHLVLSAIADGRAGVTEPRRILNRPPSDRAGLADPATMNRFSTLAFRSMAAIVLAGLALTLAYVGDLAAFVGTAYGVMVLSKVALLVPALALAGLNMRAVRRAAQAPGTRLFSFVEIELGLGITILFAAASLTSLPPAVDVTTDRATVAEVAARFAPAAPRLTSPPIDELLRAADPLMGRQVERKPVERAWSEYNHHWAGLFVVTMGALAILHFLGLRAARHWPLVFLGLATFLFIRNDPRAWPLGPAGFWESLTLPDVLQHRTFVFIVVAFGLFEWMVRTGRLAERPWGYVFPLLCAAGGGLLLTHSHAMFNLKDEFLSEVTHAPLGILGAFAGWGRWLELRLPAAGRAAGWTWRGCFTAVGLILLFYREG
;
A
#
# COMPACT_ATOMS: atom_id res chain seq x y z
N MET A 1 14.59 10.74 6.12
CA MET A 1 13.18 10.93 6.54
C MET A 1 12.31 11.59 5.45
N ALA A 2 12.70 12.73 4.88
CA ALA A 2 11.87 13.45 3.89
C ALA A 2 11.43 12.60 2.67
N GLY A 3 12.34 11.84 2.05
CA GLY A 3 12.01 10.98 0.90
C GLY A 3 10.99 9.89 1.21
N PHE A 4 11.09 9.23 2.37
CA PHE A 4 10.11 8.24 2.81
C PHE A 4 8.73 8.86 3.03
N VAL A 5 8.67 10.01 3.72
CA VAL A 5 7.41 10.75 3.94
C VAL A 5 6.79 11.19 2.61
N ASP A 6 7.59 11.65 1.65
CA ASP A 6 7.13 12.03 0.31
C ASP A 6 6.46 10.85 -0.41
N VAL A 7 7.07 9.66 -0.43
CA VAL A 7 6.48 8.46 -1.05
C VAL A 7 5.15 8.07 -0.38
N LEU A 8 5.08 8.14 0.95
CA LEU A 8 3.83 7.84 1.68
C LEU A 8 2.71 8.83 1.34
N LEU A 9 3.03 10.13 1.28
CA LEU A 9 2.08 11.16 0.89
C LEU A 9 1.62 10.97 -0.56
N ARG A 10 2.51 10.59 -1.48
CA ARG A 10 2.15 10.26 -2.87
C ARG A 10 1.21 9.06 -2.93
N GLY A 11 1.49 7.99 -2.19
CA GLY A 11 0.59 6.84 -2.07
C GLY A 11 -0.80 7.24 -1.58
N LEU A 12 -0.86 8.07 -0.52
CA LEU A 12 -2.11 8.61 0.00
C LEU A 12 -2.85 9.47 -1.04
N ILE A 13 -2.15 10.33 -1.78
CA ILE A 13 -2.73 11.15 -2.87
C ILE A 13 -3.34 10.24 -3.95
N LEU A 14 -2.65 9.17 -4.36
CA LEU A 14 -3.18 8.21 -5.33
C LEU A 14 -4.47 7.55 -4.83
N VAL A 15 -4.53 7.14 -3.56
CA VAL A 15 -5.77 6.58 -2.97
C VAL A 15 -6.89 7.61 -2.96
N LEU A 16 -6.65 8.82 -2.46
CA LEU A 16 -7.67 9.84 -2.27
C LEU A 16 -8.22 10.36 -3.61
N THR A 17 -7.34 10.61 -4.58
CA THR A 17 -7.76 11.01 -5.94
C THR A 17 -8.50 9.88 -6.66
N SER A 18 -8.13 8.62 -6.42
CA SER A 18 -8.89 7.45 -6.89
C SER A 18 -10.30 7.43 -6.31
N VAL A 19 -10.45 7.58 -4.99
CA VAL A 19 -11.77 7.64 -4.33
C VAL A 19 -12.63 8.80 -4.86
N ALA A 20 -12.01 9.95 -5.16
CA ALA A 20 -12.72 11.09 -5.73
C ALA A 20 -13.22 10.80 -7.17
N LEU A 21 -12.34 10.43 -8.10
CA LEU A 21 -12.73 10.19 -9.50
C LEU A 21 -13.60 8.93 -9.66
N GLY A 22 -13.27 7.84 -8.95
CA GLY A 22 -14.10 6.63 -8.94
C GLY A 22 -15.49 6.89 -8.34
N GLY A 23 -15.60 7.81 -7.37
CA GLY A 23 -16.89 8.29 -6.88
C GLY A 23 -17.70 9.05 -7.92
N VAL A 24 -17.06 9.92 -8.70
CA VAL A 24 -17.72 10.58 -9.83
C VAL A 24 -18.24 9.55 -10.82
N ALA A 25 -17.41 8.57 -11.20
CA ALA A 25 -17.82 7.51 -12.11
C ALA A 25 -18.93 6.63 -11.56
N TRP A 26 -18.89 6.34 -10.26
CA TRP A 26 -19.95 5.65 -9.53
C TRP A 26 -21.29 6.41 -9.63
N LEU A 27 -21.27 7.73 -9.40
CA LEU A 27 -22.45 8.58 -9.53
C LEU A 27 -22.99 8.62 -10.97
N ARG A 28 -22.11 8.76 -11.98
CA ARG A 28 -22.51 8.99 -13.38
C ARG A 28 -22.91 7.70 -14.09
N PHE A 29 -22.16 6.61 -13.90
CA PHE A 29 -22.32 5.38 -14.68
C PHE A 29 -23.04 4.26 -13.93
N VAL A 30 -22.89 4.21 -12.59
CA VAL A 30 -23.49 3.14 -11.78
C VAL A 30 -24.85 3.58 -11.25
N LEU A 31 -24.88 4.62 -10.40
CA LEU A 31 -26.13 5.15 -9.83
C LEU A 31 -26.93 5.97 -10.83
N ARG A 32 -26.29 6.54 -11.87
CA ARG A 32 -26.91 7.42 -12.86
C ARG A 32 -27.65 8.60 -12.22
N ALA A 33 -26.96 9.30 -11.31
CA ALA A 33 -27.51 10.46 -10.62
C ALA A 33 -28.02 11.52 -11.61
N GLU A 34 -29.27 11.93 -11.43
CA GLU A 34 -29.96 12.85 -12.33
C GLU A 34 -29.70 14.32 -11.96
N PRO A 35 -29.36 15.18 -12.93
CA PRO A 35 -29.34 16.63 -12.74
C PRO A 35 -30.73 17.16 -12.36
N HIS A 36 -30.78 18.33 -11.71
CA HIS A 36 -32.00 19.00 -11.23
C HIS A 36 -32.77 18.26 -10.12
N VAL A 37 -32.32 17.08 -9.69
CA VAL A 37 -32.90 16.33 -8.58
C VAL A 37 -32.03 16.51 -7.33
N LYS A 38 -32.67 16.64 -6.16
CA LYS A 38 -31.96 16.70 -4.89
C LYS A 38 -31.34 15.33 -4.60
N PRO A 39 -30.05 15.23 -4.20
CA PRO A 39 -29.41 13.95 -3.98
C PRO A 39 -30.11 13.12 -2.90
N GLU A 40 -30.44 11.88 -3.23
CA GLU A 40 -30.85 10.86 -2.27
C GLU A 40 -29.68 10.46 -1.35
N ALA A 41 -29.96 9.68 -0.30
CA ALA A 41 -28.98 9.32 0.73
C ALA A 41 -27.69 8.69 0.16
N ARG A 42 -27.78 7.80 -0.84
CA ARG A 42 -26.60 7.17 -1.47
C ARG A 42 -25.80 8.13 -2.33
N THR A 43 -26.48 8.93 -3.13
CA THR A 43 -25.86 9.98 -3.95
C THR A 43 -25.17 11.00 -3.06
N ALA A 44 -25.82 11.40 -1.95
CA ALA A 44 -25.26 12.30 -0.96
C ALA A 44 -24.06 11.69 -0.23
N LEU A 45 -24.10 10.40 0.13
CA LEU A 45 -22.96 9.68 0.72
C LEU A 45 -21.76 9.72 -0.24
N ALA A 46 -21.95 9.31 -1.50
CA ALA A 46 -20.89 9.33 -2.50
C ALA A 46 -20.32 10.74 -2.71
N LEU A 47 -21.17 11.77 -2.83
CA LEU A 47 -20.72 13.16 -2.95
C LEU A 47 -19.93 13.65 -1.73
N ARG A 48 -20.36 13.30 -0.51
CA ARG A 48 -19.61 13.64 0.73
C ARG A 48 -18.27 12.93 0.79
N THR A 49 -18.21 11.66 0.37
CA THR A 49 -16.97 10.90 0.27
C THR A 49 -16.03 11.49 -0.77
N ILE A 50 -16.53 11.90 -1.93
CA ILE A 50 -15.74 12.61 -2.96
C ILE A 50 -15.18 13.91 -2.37
N ALA A 51 -16.00 14.70 -1.67
CA ALA A 51 -15.58 15.95 -1.05
C ALA A 51 -14.48 15.72 0.00
N ALA A 52 -14.67 14.76 0.91
CA ALA A 52 -13.68 14.43 1.93
C ALA A 52 -12.37 13.92 1.31
N ALA A 53 -12.45 13.05 0.31
CA ALA A 53 -11.28 12.51 -0.38
C ALA A 53 -10.51 13.61 -1.12
N ALA A 54 -11.21 14.49 -1.83
CA ALA A 54 -10.60 15.62 -2.54
C ALA A 54 -9.97 16.64 -1.58
N THR A 55 -10.60 16.95 -0.45
CA THR A 55 -9.99 17.78 0.60
C THR A 55 -8.73 17.13 1.15
N GLY A 56 -8.77 15.83 1.47
CA GLY A 56 -7.59 15.10 1.92
C GLY A 56 -6.47 15.12 0.87
N ALA A 57 -6.80 14.97 -0.41
CA ALA A 57 -5.83 15.03 -1.50
C ALA A 57 -5.18 16.41 -1.61
N ALA A 58 -5.95 17.50 -1.44
CA ALA A 58 -5.43 18.86 -1.42
C ALA A 58 -4.44 19.06 -0.25
N LEU A 59 -4.81 18.60 0.95
CA LEU A 59 -3.95 18.69 2.14
C LEU A 59 -2.66 17.85 1.99
N ALA A 60 -2.77 16.62 1.50
CA ALA A 60 -1.62 15.76 1.26
C ALA A 60 -0.70 16.33 0.17
N GLN A 61 -1.25 16.91 -0.89
CA GLN A 61 -0.47 17.57 -1.94
C GLN A 61 0.23 18.83 -1.41
N ALA A 62 -0.42 19.62 -0.56
CA ALA A 62 0.20 20.76 0.12
C ALA A 62 1.34 20.31 1.06
N ALA A 63 1.17 19.19 1.77
CA ALA A 63 2.22 18.61 2.58
C ALA A 63 3.43 18.14 1.76
N VAL A 64 3.21 17.56 0.57
CA VAL A 64 4.30 17.21 -0.38
C VAL A 64 5.07 18.46 -0.81
N VAL A 65 4.37 19.55 -1.13
CA VAL A 65 5.01 20.83 -1.46
C VAL A 65 5.86 21.35 -0.30
N LEU A 66 5.33 21.29 0.93
CA LEU A 66 6.05 21.71 2.12
C LEU A 66 7.30 20.86 2.36
N VAL A 67 7.19 19.53 2.28
CA VAL A 67 8.35 18.61 2.43
C VAL A 67 9.43 18.90 1.39
N GLY A 68 9.03 19.10 0.12
CA GLY A 68 9.97 19.46 -0.94
C GLY A 68 10.67 20.80 -0.68
N LEU A 69 9.91 21.81 -0.26
CA LEU A 69 10.44 23.14 0.03
C LEU A 69 11.38 23.14 1.23
N THR A 70 11.05 22.42 2.31
CA THR A 70 11.93 22.27 3.48
C THR A 70 13.20 21.50 3.12
N ALA A 71 13.11 20.44 2.32
CA ALA A 71 14.28 19.65 1.92
C ALA A 71 15.28 20.49 1.11
N VAL A 72 14.78 21.38 0.25
CA VAL A 72 15.64 22.32 -0.49
C VAL A 72 16.18 23.41 0.45
N ALA A 73 15.36 23.93 1.37
CA ALA A 73 15.79 24.94 2.33
C ALA A 73 16.91 24.45 3.26
N ASP A 74 16.87 23.18 3.69
CA ASP A 74 17.91 22.57 4.53
C ASP A 74 19.28 22.56 3.84
N VAL A 75 19.31 22.44 2.51
CA VAL A 75 20.56 22.46 1.71
C VAL A 75 21.07 23.89 1.52
N HIS A 76 20.17 24.85 1.31
CA HIS A 76 20.52 26.23 0.96
C HIS A 76 20.57 27.20 2.16
N GLY A 77 20.15 26.76 3.35
CA GLY A 77 20.08 27.59 4.57
C GLY A 77 18.96 28.65 4.57
N ALA A 78 18.15 28.73 3.52
CA ALA A 78 17.04 29.66 3.35
C ALA A 78 15.97 29.08 2.41
N TRP A 79 14.74 29.60 2.48
CA TRP A 79 13.62 29.12 1.66
C TRP A 79 13.64 29.76 0.27
N PRO A 80 13.94 29.01 -0.82
CA PRO A 80 14.08 29.59 -2.16
C PRO A 80 12.73 29.64 -2.88
N LEU A 81 11.77 30.39 -2.32
CA LEU A 81 10.38 30.41 -2.79
C LEU A 81 10.25 30.71 -4.29
N ALA A 82 10.94 31.75 -4.78
CA ALA A 82 10.88 32.14 -6.19
C ALA A 82 11.35 31.00 -7.12
N ALA A 83 12.57 30.51 -6.91
CA ALA A 83 13.14 29.42 -7.71
C ALA A 83 12.34 28.11 -7.61
N PHE A 84 11.78 27.81 -6.42
CA PHE A 84 10.96 26.63 -6.24
C PHE A 84 9.67 26.68 -7.08
N PHE A 85 8.95 27.80 -7.07
CA PHE A 85 7.70 27.97 -7.82
C PHE A 85 7.90 28.17 -9.34
N GLU A 86 9.14 28.33 -9.82
CA GLU A 86 9.48 28.24 -11.24
C GLU A 86 9.53 26.79 -11.75
N THR A 87 9.63 25.80 -10.86
CA THR A 87 9.72 24.39 -11.25
C THR A 87 8.38 23.84 -11.76
N THR A 88 8.44 22.96 -12.77
CA THR A 88 7.26 22.22 -13.25
C THR A 88 6.60 21.41 -12.13
N PHE A 89 7.39 20.90 -11.18
CA PHE A 89 6.90 20.20 -10.01
C PHE A 89 6.00 21.09 -9.14
N ALA A 90 6.50 22.26 -8.71
CA ALA A 90 5.76 23.15 -7.83
C ALA A 90 4.49 23.71 -8.50
N LEU A 91 4.58 24.07 -9.79
CA LEU A 91 3.43 24.53 -10.57
C LEU A 91 2.36 23.44 -10.69
N THR A 92 2.75 22.21 -11.01
CA THR A 92 1.81 21.09 -11.13
C THR A 92 1.20 20.73 -9.77
N ALA A 93 2.00 20.70 -8.71
CA ALA A 93 1.52 20.44 -7.35
C ALA A 93 0.50 21.50 -6.90
N THR A 94 0.75 22.77 -7.20
CA THR A 94 -0.17 23.88 -6.90
C THR A 94 -1.46 23.76 -7.69
N ALA A 95 -1.37 23.50 -9.00
CA ALA A 95 -2.53 23.27 -9.85
C ALA A 95 -3.39 22.09 -9.33
N ARG A 96 -2.75 21.02 -8.84
CA ARG A 96 -3.43 19.87 -8.23
C ARG A 96 -4.15 20.23 -6.93
N VAL A 97 -3.56 21.07 -6.07
CA VAL A 97 -4.24 21.60 -4.87
C VAL A 97 -5.51 22.36 -5.27
N VAL A 98 -5.42 23.23 -6.29
CA VAL A 98 -6.57 24.00 -6.80
C VAL A 98 -7.64 23.08 -7.39
N LEU A 99 -7.25 22.11 -8.23
CA LEU A 99 -8.18 21.13 -8.81
C LEU A 99 -8.87 20.30 -7.71
N ALA A 100 -8.13 19.83 -6.72
CA ALA A 100 -8.68 19.07 -5.59
C ALA A 100 -9.65 19.91 -4.75
N ALA A 101 -9.32 21.17 -4.46
CA ALA A 101 -10.21 22.10 -3.78
C ALA A 101 -11.50 22.37 -4.60
N ALA A 102 -11.38 22.53 -5.92
CA ALA A 102 -12.53 22.69 -6.81
C ALA A 102 -13.43 21.45 -6.81
N VAL A 103 -12.86 20.24 -6.88
CA VAL A 103 -13.61 18.97 -6.78
C VAL A 103 -14.33 18.89 -5.43
N ALA A 104 -13.65 19.24 -4.33
CA ALA A 104 -14.24 19.23 -3.00
C ALA A 104 -15.43 20.18 -2.89
N ALA A 105 -15.29 21.43 -3.35
CA ALA A 105 -16.34 22.43 -3.34
C ALA A 105 -17.54 22.04 -4.23
N LEU A 106 -17.28 21.54 -5.44
CA LEU A 106 -18.33 21.05 -6.35
C LEU A 106 -19.08 19.86 -5.75
N ALA A 107 -18.37 18.87 -5.22
CA ALA A 107 -19.01 17.69 -4.61
C ALA A 107 -19.82 18.06 -3.36
N PHE A 108 -19.29 18.96 -2.50
CA PHE A 108 -19.99 19.43 -1.31
C PHE A 108 -21.25 20.23 -1.64
N THR A 109 -21.18 21.12 -2.64
CA THR A 109 -22.35 21.89 -3.08
C THR A 109 -23.41 20.97 -3.69
N LEU A 110 -23.01 20.03 -4.55
CA LEU A 110 -23.89 19.02 -5.13
C LEU A 110 -24.53 18.15 -4.05
N ALA A 111 -23.85 17.84 -2.94
CA ALA A 111 -24.39 17.01 -1.85
C ALA A 111 -25.56 17.68 -1.10
N ARG A 112 -25.73 19.00 -1.21
CA ARG A 112 -26.68 19.78 -0.40
C ARG A 112 -27.92 20.25 -1.16
N ARG A 113 -27.83 20.39 -2.48
CA ARG A 113 -28.90 20.99 -3.30
C ARG A 113 -29.02 20.32 -4.67
N ALA A 114 -30.21 20.41 -5.25
CA ALA A 114 -30.38 20.13 -6.67
C ALA A 114 -29.55 21.12 -7.50
N ALA A 115 -28.94 20.64 -8.59
CA ALA A 115 -28.06 21.43 -9.43
C ALA A 115 -28.25 21.10 -10.91
N PRO A 116 -28.08 22.08 -11.82
CA PRO A 116 -28.16 21.86 -13.25
C PRO A 116 -27.00 21.00 -13.77
N ARG A 117 -27.01 20.67 -15.06
CA ARG A 117 -25.98 19.82 -15.70
C ARG A 117 -24.55 20.35 -15.57
N LEU A 118 -24.36 21.67 -15.56
CA LEU A 118 -23.04 22.28 -15.60
C LEU A 118 -22.13 21.91 -14.40
N PRO A 119 -22.54 22.06 -13.12
CA PRO A 119 -21.76 21.58 -11.98
C PRO A 119 -21.39 20.08 -12.02
N TRP A 120 -22.26 19.23 -12.57
CA TRP A 120 -21.98 17.80 -12.73
C TRP A 120 -20.88 17.54 -13.78
N THR A 121 -20.95 18.25 -14.91
CA THR A 121 -19.91 18.21 -15.94
C THR A 121 -18.60 18.78 -15.40
N ALA A 122 -18.65 19.91 -14.69
CA ALA A 122 -17.50 20.53 -14.06
C ALA A 122 -16.83 19.58 -13.06
N LEU A 123 -17.60 18.91 -12.19
CA LEU A 123 -17.07 17.90 -11.26
C LEU A 123 -16.37 16.76 -12.01
N THR A 124 -16.96 16.31 -13.13
CA THR A 124 -16.38 15.22 -13.94
C THR A 124 -15.07 15.62 -14.57
N VAL A 125 -15.03 16.80 -15.18
CA VAL A 125 -13.84 17.33 -15.85
C VAL A 125 -12.73 17.59 -14.82
N THR A 126 -13.03 18.30 -13.73
CA THR A 126 -12.01 18.65 -12.73
C THR A 126 -11.46 17.43 -11.99
N ALA A 127 -12.29 16.43 -11.65
CA ALA A 127 -11.83 15.19 -11.06
C ALA A 127 -10.96 14.37 -12.02
N THR A 128 -11.31 14.36 -13.31
CA THR A 128 -10.51 13.67 -14.34
C THR A 128 -9.16 14.37 -14.53
N LEU A 129 -9.16 15.70 -14.64
CA LEU A 129 -7.94 16.51 -14.73
C LEU A 129 -7.06 16.35 -13.49
N LEU A 130 -7.65 16.29 -12.29
CA LEU A 130 -6.91 16.05 -11.06
C LEU A 130 -6.12 14.73 -11.13
N VAL A 131 -6.74 13.63 -11.56
CA VAL A 131 -6.03 12.36 -11.72
C VAL A 131 -5.04 12.39 -12.89
N ALA A 132 -5.46 12.85 -14.06
CA ALA A 132 -4.63 12.86 -15.27
C ALA A 132 -3.39 13.76 -15.14
N SER A 133 -3.46 14.83 -14.36
CA SER A 133 -2.32 15.75 -14.12
C SER A 133 -1.13 15.07 -13.45
N SER A 134 -1.31 13.93 -12.80
CA SER A 134 -0.19 13.15 -12.24
C SER A 134 0.80 12.70 -13.33
N ALA A 135 0.33 12.51 -14.57
CA ALA A 135 1.20 12.13 -15.68
C ALA A 135 2.23 13.22 -16.01
N VAL A 136 1.97 14.49 -15.64
CA VAL A 136 2.88 15.62 -15.87
C VAL A 136 4.10 15.57 -14.96
N VAL A 137 4.01 14.89 -13.82
CA VAL A 137 5.13 14.71 -12.87
C VAL A 137 5.65 13.26 -12.89
N SER A 138 5.33 12.51 -13.94
CA SER A 138 5.80 11.14 -14.16
C SER A 138 7.06 11.11 -15.04
N HIS A 139 7.66 9.92 -15.19
CA HIS A 139 8.73 9.70 -16.15
C HIS A 139 8.37 10.06 -17.59
N ALA A 140 7.08 10.05 -17.95
CA ALA A 140 6.64 10.35 -19.32
C ALA A 140 7.04 11.76 -19.78
N VAL A 141 6.99 12.75 -18.88
CA VAL A 141 7.39 14.13 -19.20
C VAL A 141 8.90 14.26 -19.42
N ALA A 142 9.69 13.43 -18.73
CA ALA A 142 11.15 13.44 -18.87
C ALA A 142 11.63 12.80 -20.19
N ARG A 143 10.80 12.01 -20.88
CA ARG A 143 11.20 11.35 -22.14
C ARG A 143 11.38 12.36 -23.26
N VAL A 144 12.39 12.17 -24.11
CA VAL A 144 12.60 12.97 -25.33
C VAL A 144 11.77 12.38 -26.47
N GLU A 145 11.89 11.08 -26.69
CA GLU A 145 11.10 10.35 -27.68
C GLU A 145 9.76 9.90 -27.10
N TRP A 146 8.73 9.84 -27.96
CA TRP A 146 7.39 9.35 -27.59
C TRP A 146 6.75 10.03 -26.38
N ARG A 147 7.20 11.24 -26.00
CA ARG A 147 6.73 11.99 -24.82
C ARG A 147 5.21 12.10 -24.76
N ALA A 148 4.59 12.66 -25.79
CA ALA A 148 3.14 12.89 -25.83
C ALA A 148 2.32 11.58 -25.69
N PRO A 149 2.59 10.51 -26.48
CA PRO A 149 1.87 9.26 -26.30
C PRO A 149 2.14 8.58 -24.95
N LEU A 150 3.35 8.70 -24.38
CA LEU A 150 3.63 8.17 -23.04
C LEU A 150 2.88 8.93 -21.95
N ILE A 151 2.74 10.26 -22.06
CA ILE A 151 1.91 11.06 -21.14
C ILE A 151 0.45 10.63 -21.25
N ALA A 152 -0.06 10.46 -22.47
CA ALA A 152 -1.43 10.02 -22.70
C ALA A 152 -1.68 8.62 -22.14
N LEU A 153 -0.74 7.71 -22.33
CA LEU A 153 -0.80 6.33 -21.84
C LEU A 153 -0.74 6.26 -20.31
N ASP A 154 0.14 7.03 -19.68
CA ASP A 154 0.24 7.11 -18.22
C ASP A 154 -1.02 7.75 -17.63
N ALA A 155 -1.52 8.84 -18.21
CA ALA A 155 -2.79 9.43 -17.79
C ALA A 155 -3.97 8.44 -17.93
N ALA A 156 -4.05 7.70 -19.02
CA ALA A 156 -5.07 6.68 -19.23
C ALA A 156 -4.95 5.53 -18.21
N HIS A 157 -3.74 5.07 -17.92
CA HIS A 157 -3.47 4.04 -16.92
C HIS A 157 -3.93 4.49 -15.53
N GLN A 158 -3.60 5.72 -15.14
CA GLN A 158 -3.95 6.26 -13.83
C GLN A 158 -5.45 6.56 -13.70
N VAL A 159 -6.09 7.10 -14.73
CA VAL A 159 -7.55 7.27 -14.76
C VAL A 159 -8.24 5.92 -14.64
N ALA A 160 -7.82 4.90 -15.38
CA ALA A 160 -8.41 3.57 -15.30
C ALA A 160 -8.24 2.94 -13.90
N ALA A 161 -7.05 3.09 -13.29
CA ALA A 161 -6.81 2.66 -11.91
C ALA A 161 -7.74 3.36 -10.91
N ALA A 162 -7.91 4.68 -11.04
CA ALA A 162 -8.79 5.49 -10.20
C ALA A 162 -10.27 5.08 -10.33
N LEU A 163 -10.73 4.82 -11.55
CA LEU A 163 -12.10 4.36 -11.82
C LEU A 163 -12.38 2.99 -11.18
N TRP A 164 -11.44 2.05 -11.27
CA TRP A 164 -11.58 0.73 -10.66
C TRP A 164 -11.54 0.80 -9.13
N ILE A 165 -10.43 1.28 -8.56
CA ILE A 165 -10.18 1.23 -7.12
C ILE A 165 -11.12 2.18 -6.37
N GLY A 166 -11.34 3.38 -6.91
CA GLY A 166 -12.32 4.30 -6.35
C GLY A 166 -13.75 3.78 -6.47
N GLY A 167 -14.11 3.14 -7.59
CA GLY A 167 -15.40 2.49 -7.73
C GLY A 167 -15.63 1.39 -6.69
N LEU A 168 -14.61 0.55 -6.41
CA LEU A 168 -14.65 -0.44 -5.33
C LEU A 168 -14.85 0.23 -3.96
N ALA A 169 -14.16 1.34 -3.68
CA ALA A 169 -14.33 2.07 -2.42
C ALA A 169 -15.79 2.52 -2.22
N HIS A 170 -16.41 3.10 -3.26
CA HIS A 170 -17.81 3.53 -3.18
C HIS A 170 -18.79 2.35 -3.10
N LEU A 171 -18.48 1.21 -3.74
CA LEU A 171 -19.25 -0.03 -3.57
C LEU A 171 -19.19 -0.53 -2.11
N VAL A 172 -17.99 -0.60 -1.51
CA VAL A 172 -17.81 -1.03 -0.11
C VAL A 172 -18.51 -0.08 0.85
N LEU A 173 -18.34 1.23 0.70
CA LEU A 173 -19.01 2.23 1.55
C LEU A 173 -20.53 2.17 1.43
N SER A 174 -21.06 2.00 0.22
CA SER A 174 -22.49 1.80 0.00
C SER A 174 -22.98 0.50 0.65
N ALA A 175 -22.17 -0.58 0.61
CA ALA A 175 -22.50 -1.85 1.26
C ALA A 175 -22.47 -1.75 2.78
N ILE A 176 -21.54 -0.97 3.36
CA ILE A 176 -21.50 -0.66 4.79
C ILE A 176 -22.75 0.14 5.20
N ALA A 177 -23.09 1.19 4.45
CA ALA A 177 -24.27 2.01 4.71
C ALA A 177 -25.58 1.20 4.63
N ASP A 178 -25.66 0.24 3.71
CA ASP A 178 -26.78 -0.69 3.58
C ASP A 178 -26.77 -1.79 4.67
N GLY A 179 -25.73 -1.88 5.52
CA GLY A 179 -25.58 -2.91 6.56
C GLY A 179 -25.21 -4.30 6.02
N ARG A 180 -24.70 -4.38 4.79
CA ARG A 180 -24.33 -5.63 4.11
C ARG A 180 -22.85 -5.99 4.28
N ALA A 181 -22.00 -5.00 4.51
CA ALA A 181 -20.63 -5.23 4.92
C ALA A 181 -20.60 -5.50 6.44
N GLY A 182 -20.32 -6.75 6.83
CA GLY A 182 -20.05 -7.11 8.22
C GLY A 182 -21.18 -7.75 9.03
N VAL A 183 -22.35 -8.05 8.46
CA VAL A 183 -23.43 -8.74 9.19
C VAL A 183 -23.39 -10.25 8.94
N THR A 184 -23.06 -11.01 9.99
CA THR A 184 -23.21 -12.48 10.04
C THR A 184 -24.59 -12.89 10.62
N GLU A 185 -25.39 -11.93 11.12
CA GLU A 185 -26.73 -12.21 11.64
C GLU A 185 -27.84 -11.99 10.60
N PRO A 186 -28.56 -13.05 10.17
CA PRO A 186 -29.70 -12.93 9.24
C PRO A 186 -30.80 -11.98 9.72
N ARG A 187 -30.85 -11.73 11.05
CA ARG A 187 -31.98 -11.12 11.75
C ARG A 187 -32.14 -9.62 11.49
N ARG A 188 -31.08 -8.89 11.14
CA ARG A 188 -31.17 -7.45 10.79
C ARG A 188 -31.64 -7.17 9.36
N ILE A 189 -31.38 -8.08 8.42
CA ILE A 189 -31.81 -7.93 7.02
C ILE A 189 -33.33 -8.16 6.89
N LEU A 190 -33.87 -9.09 7.70
CA LEU A 190 -35.29 -9.45 7.69
C LEU A 190 -36.22 -8.33 8.16
N ASN A 191 -35.77 -7.50 9.11
CA ASN A 191 -36.61 -6.44 9.73
C ASN A 191 -36.65 -5.12 8.94
N ARG A 192 -36.11 -5.05 7.72
CA ARG A 192 -36.13 -3.84 6.91
C ARG A 192 -37.34 -3.80 5.97
N PRO A 193 -38.09 -2.69 5.89
CA PRO A 193 -39.24 -2.56 5.00
C PRO A 193 -38.88 -2.86 3.53
N PRO A 194 -39.80 -3.43 2.72
CA PRO A 194 -39.53 -3.83 1.34
C PRO A 194 -39.00 -2.72 0.42
N SER A 195 -39.38 -1.46 0.66
CA SER A 195 -38.92 -0.28 -0.09
C SER A 195 -37.42 0.03 0.09
N ASP A 196 -36.84 -0.35 1.23
CA ASP A 196 -35.40 -0.21 1.51
C ASP A 196 -34.55 -1.35 0.92
N ARG A 197 -35.20 -2.43 0.43
CA ARG A 197 -34.52 -3.61 -0.14
C ARG A 197 -34.03 -3.37 -1.56
N ALA A 198 -34.50 -2.31 -2.23
CA ALA A 198 -34.08 -1.86 -3.57
C ALA A 198 -32.65 -1.28 -3.63
N GLY A 199 -31.77 -1.74 -2.73
CA GLY A 199 -30.40 -1.25 -2.57
C GLY A 199 -29.41 -1.77 -3.59
N LEU A 200 -28.14 -1.92 -3.20
CA LEU A 200 -27.12 -2.68 -3.96
C LEU A 200 -27.54 -4.13 -4.34
N ALA A 201 -28.74 -4.57 -3.93
CA ALA A 201 -29.42 -5.76 -4.43
C ALA A 201 -29.93 -5.63 -5.86
N ASP A 202 -30.09 -4.42 -6.41
CA ASP A 202 -30.48 -4.23 -7.80
C ASP A 202 -29.41 -4.84 -8.74
N PRO A 203 -29.75 -5.92 -9.47
CA PRO A 203 -28.82 -6.56 -10.39
C PRO A 203 -28.30 -5.60 -11.47
N ALA A 204 -29.09 -4.58 -11.86
CA ALA A 204 -28.66 -3.61 -12.86
C ALA A 204 -27.53 -2.73 -12.35
N THR A 205 -27.59 -2.27 -11.10
CA THR A 205 -26.51 -1.52 -10.45
C THR A 205 -25.23 -2.34 -10.37
N MET A 206 -25.31 -3.62 -9.96
CA MET A 206 -24.15 -4.51 -9.90
C MET A 206 -23.54 -4.82 -11.27
N ASN A 207 -24.38 -4.96 -12.30
CA ASN A 207 -23.93 -5.18 -13.67
C ASN A 207 -23.23 -3.94 -14.26
N ARG A 208 -23.77 -2.74 -14.02
CA ARG A 208 -23.12 -1.47 -14.43
C ARG A 208 -21.75 -1.32 -13.78
N PHE A 209 -21.66 -1.57 -12.47
CA PHE A 209 -20.37 -1.54 -11.77
C PHE A 209 -19.40 -2.59 -12.32
N SER A 210 -19.85 -3.84 -12.50
CA SER A 210 -19.03 -4.92 -13.05
C SER A 210 -18.49 -4.59 -14.45
N THR A 211 -19.30 -3.93 -15.29
CA THR A 211 -18.89 -3.47 -16.62
C THR A 211 -17.84 -2.35 -16.55
N LEU A 212 -18.04 -1.38 -15.66
CA LEU A 212 -17.07 -0.30 -15.42
C LEU A 212 -15.73 -0.87 -14.92
N ALA A 213 -15.78 -1.78 -13.94
CA ALA A 213 -14.60 -2.43 -13.37
C ALA A 213 -13.83 -3.23 -14.43
N PHE A 214 -14.54 -4.05 -15.24
CA PHE A 214 -13.91 -4.82 -16.32
C PHE A 214 -13.20 -3.93 -17.35
N ARG A 215 -13.86 -2.87 -17.82
CA ARG A 215 -13.27 -1.94 -18.79
C ARG A 215 -12.04 -1.23 -18.21
N SER A 216 -12.12 -0.84 -16.94
CA SER A 216 -11.02 -0.20 -16.23
C SER A 216 -9.84 -1.17 -16.09
N MET A 217 -10.05 -2.42 -15.68
CA MET A 217 -9.00 -3.44 -15.60
C MET A 217 -8.34 -3.72 -16.94
N ALA A 218 -9.12 -3.85 -18.02
CA ALA A 218 -8.59 -4.04 -19.36
C ALA A 218 -7.69 -2.87 -19.76
N ALA A 219 -8.12 -1.63 -19.52
CA ALA A 219 -7.32 -0.43 -19.78
C ALA A 219 -6.04 -0.38 -18.92
N ILE A 220 -6.11 -0.73 -17.64
CA ILE A 220 -4.95 -0.82 -16.74
C ILE A 220 -3.93 -1.82 -17.29
N VAL A 221 -4.37 -3.03 -17.66
CA VAL A 221 -3.48 -4.08 -18.17
C VAL A 221 -2.84 -3.66 -19.49
N LEU A 222 -3.64 -3.19 -20.46
CA LEU A 222 -3.13 -2.79 -21.77
C LEU A 222 -2.16 -1.60 -21.66
N ALA A 223 -2.53 -0.56 -20.91
CA ALA A 223 -1.66 0.58 -20.72
C ALA A 223 -0.40 0.22 -19.92
N GLY A 224 -0.54 -0.62 -18.88
CA GLY A 224 0.57 -1.11 -18.07
C GLY A 224 1.58 -1.93 -18.89
N LEU A 225 1.10 -2.79 -19.79
CA LEU A 225 1.96 -3.54 -20.71
C LEU A 225 2.71 -2.60 -21.65
N ALA A 226 2.03 -1.63 -22.25
CA ALA A 226 2.68 -0.66 -23.14
C ALA A 226 3.71 0.22 -22.39
N LEU A 227 3.41 0.67 -21.16
CA LEU A 227 4.38 1.40 -20.31
C LEU A 227 5.56 0.51 -19.90
N THR A 228 5.32 -0.78 -19.63
CA THR A 228 6.37 -1.76 -19.31
C THR A 228 7.35 -1.91 -20.47
N LEU A 229 6.86 -1.99 -21.71
CA LEU A 229 7.71 -2.05 -22.89
C LEU A 229 8.56 -0.77 -23.06
N ALA A 230 8.02 0.39 -22.67
CA ALA A 230 8.73 1.67 -22.81
C ALA A 230 9.78 1.91 -21.71
N TYR A 231 9.56 1.40 -20.49
CA TYR A 231 10.37 1.76 -19.31
C TYR A 231 11.25 0.64 -18.76
N VAL A 232 11.01 -0.62 -19.13
CA VAL A 232 11.83 -1.74 -18.62
C VAL A 232 13.01 -2.06 -19.54
N GLY A 233 12.82 -2.02 -20.85
CA GLY A 233 13.86 -2.43 -21.81
C GLY A 233 13.88 -3.94 -22.00
N ASP A 234 14.81 -4.64 -21.34
CA ASP A 234 15.06 -6.08 -21.53
C ASP A 234 14.64 -6.95 -20.32
N LEU A 235 14.69 -8.29 -20.50
CA LEU A 235 14.25 -9.24 -19.47
C LEU A 235 15.08 -9.20 -18.18
N ALA A 236 16.39 -8.97 -18.27
CA ALA A 236 17.22 -8.90 -17.09
C ALA A 236 16.98 -7.59 -16.31
N ALA A 237 16.37 -6.56 -16.91
CA ALA A 237 16.08 -5.29 -16.25
C ALA A 237 14.92 -5.42 -15.25
N PHE A 238 14.01 -6.38 -15.49
CA PHE A 238 12.97 -6.75 -14.52
C PHE A 238 13.53 -7.21 -13.18
N VAL A 239 14.69 -7.88 -13.20
CA VAL A 239 15.29 -8.48 -12.00
C VAL A 239 16.49 -7.67 -11.52
N GLY A 240 17.22 -7.00 -12.39
CA GLY A 240 18.45 -6.27 -12.08
C GLY A 240 18.27 -4.83 -11.63
N THR A 241 17.03 -4.34 -11.51
CA THR A 241 16.73 -2.96 -11.12
C THR A 241 15.57 -2.91 -10.12
N ALA A 242 15.59 -1.90 -9.25
CA ALA A 242 14.50 -1.65 -8.30
C ALA A 242 13.16 -1.40 -9.03
N TYR A 243 13.21 -0.63 -10.13
CA TYR A 243 12.04 -0.33 -10.95
C TYR A 243 11.42 -1.62 -11.52
N GLY A 244 12.23 -2.48 -12.12
CA GLY A 244 11.80 -3.77 -12.66
C GLY A 244 11.15 -4.67 -11.61
N VAL A 245 11.79 -4.81 -10.44
CA VAL A 245 11.27 -5.62 -9.33
C VAL A 245 9.96 -5.03 -8.78
N MET A 246 9.82 -3.71 -8.76
CA MET A 246 8.58 -3.07 -8.35
C MET A 246 7.45 -3.27 -9.39
N VAL A 247 7.75 -3.30 -10.69
CA VAL A 247 6.80 -3.74 -11.72
C VAL A 247 6.36 -5.18 -11.48
N LEU A 248 7.30 -6.10 -11.23
CA LEU A 248 6.98 -7.50 -10.90
C LEU A 248 6.12 -7.60 -9.63
N SER A 249 6.41 -6.79 -8.62
CA SER A 249 5.65 -6.73 -7.37
C SER A 249 4.21 -6.28 -7.59
N LYS A 250 4.01 -5.24 -8.43
CA LYS A 250 2.66 -4.81 -8.84
C LYS A 250 1.93 -5.89 -9.61
N VAL A 251 2.60 -6.61 -10.52
CA VAL A 251 2.00 -7.73 -11.26
C VAL A 251 1.62 -8.87 -10.30
N ALA A 252 2.48 -9.22 -9.36
CA ALA A 252 2.24 -10.25 -8.35
C ALA A 252 1.02 -9.92 -7.47
N LEU A 253 0.78 -8.65 -7.15
CA LEU A 253 -0.42 -8.20 -6.42
C LEU A 253 -1.66 -8.09 -7.34
N LEU A 254 -1.48 -7.64 -8.58
CA LEU A 254 -2.55 -7.39 -9.54
C LEU A 254 -3.19 -8.69 -10.03
N VAL A 255 -2.40 -9.74 -10.31
CA VAL A 255 -2.94 -11.02 -10.83
C VAL A 255 -3.98 -11.64 -9.89
N PRO A 256 -3.73 -11.79 -8.57
CA PRO A 256 -4.75 -12.23 -7.62
C PRO A 256 -5.94 -11.27 -7.53
N ALA A 257 -5.73 -9.95 -7.60
CA ALA A 257 -6.82 -8.98 -7.59
C ALA A 257 -7.73 -9.14 -8.82
N LEU A 258 -7.16 -9.34 -10.01
CA LEU A 258 -7.91 -9.63 -11.25
C LEU A 258 -8.61 -10.99 -11.18
N ALA A 259 -8.00 -12.00 -10.56
CA ALA A 259 -8.63 -13.30 -10.36
C ALA A 259 -9.86 -13.17 -9.44
N LEU A 260 -9.75 -12.45 -8.33
CA LEU A 260 -10.86 -12.14 -7.43
C LEU A 260 -11.96 -11.36 -8.14
N ALA A 261 -11.60 -10.35 -8.93
CA ALA A 261 -12.53 -9.61 -9.76
C ALA A 261 -13.29 -10.52 -10.74
N GLY A 262 -12.58 -11.41 -11.43
CA GLY A 262 -13.19 -12.40 -12.33
C GLY A 262 -14.17 -13.33 -11.62
N LEU A 263 -13.85 -13.76 -10.40
CA LEU A 263 -14.75 -14.55 -9.55
C LEU A 263 -15.98 -13.74 -9.12
N ASN A 264 -15.79 -12.47 -8.73
CA ASN A 264 -16.85 -11.54 -8.37
C ASN A 264 -17.81 -11.30 -9.55
N MET A 265 -17.27 -11.06 -10.74
CA MET A 265 -18.07 -10.89 -11.97
C MET A 265 -18.88 -12.13 -12.31
N ARG A 266 -18.30 -13.33 -12.21
CA ARG A 266 -19.01 -14.59 -12.42
C ARG A 266 -20.11 -14.79 -11.37
N ALA A 267 -19.85 -14.42 -10.11
CA ALA A 267 -20.84 -14.50 -9.04
C ALA A 267 -22.02 -13.53 -9.29
N VAL A 268 -21.75 -12.29 -9.70
CA VAL A 268 -22.79 -11.31 -10.05
C VAL A 268 -23.64 -11.79 -11.22
N ARG A 269 -23.03 -12.38 -12.26
CA ARG A 269 -23.77 -12.94 -13.41
C ARG A 269 -24.66 -14.14 -13.06
N ARG A 270 -24.26 -14.94 -12.06
CA ARG A 270 -25.02 -16.12 -11.60
C ARG A 270 -26.09 -15.78 -10.57
N ALA A 271 -25.90 -14.73 -9.79
CA ALA A 271 -26.84 -14.32 -8.75
C ALA A 271 -27.99 -13.50 -9.36
N ALA A 272 -29.06 -14.17 -9.78
CA ALA A 272 -30.22 -13.52 -10.40
C ALA A 272 -31.05 -12.65 -9.42
N GLN A 273 -30.90 -12.78 -8.09
CA GLN A 273 -31.82 -12.10 -7.14
C GLN A 273 -31.21 -11.44 -5.91
N ALA A 274 -29.98 -11.72 -5.48
CA ALA A 274 -29.27 -10.91 -4.47
C ALA A 274 -27.80 -11.34 -4.35
N PRO A 275 -26.83 -10.41 -4.39
CA PRO A 275 -25.45 -10.72 -4.05
C PRO A 275 -25.30 -11.00 -2.55
N GLY A 276 -24.77 -12.17 -2.20
CA GLY A 276 -24.55 -12.57 -0.81
C GLY A 276 -23.33 -11.91 -0.14
N THR A 277 -23.21 -12.07 1.18
CA THR A 277 -22.11 -11.53 2.03
C THR A 277 -20.71 -11.93 1.57
N ARG A 278 -20.58 -13.08 0.90
CA ARG A 278 -19.31 -13.56 0.32
C ARG A 278 -18.77 -12.66 -0.79
N LEU A 279 -19.65 -12.10 -1.62
CA LEU A 279 -19.24 -11.18 -2.69
C LEU A 279 -18.58 -9.93 -2.09
N PHE A 280 -19.23 -9.31 -1.10
CA PHE A 280 -18.71 -8.10 -0.47
C PHE A 280 -17.40 -8.33 0.29
N SER A 281 -17.21 -9.52 0.87
CA SER A 281 -15.93 -9.89 1.50
C SER A 281 -14.79 -9.96 0.49
N PHE A 282 -15.03 -10.46 -0.72
CA PHE A 282 -14.01 -10.47 -1.79
C PHE A 282 -13.77 -9.08 -2.37
N VAL A 283 -14.80 -8.24 -2.50
CA VAL A 283 -14.66 -6.84 -2.94
C VAL A 283 -13.80 -6.03 -1.95
N GLU A 284 -13.93 -6.27 -0.63
CA GLU A 284 -13.05 -5.63 0.36
C GLU A 284 -11.58 -6.01 0.20
N ILE A 285 -11.30 -7.29 -0.12
CA ILE A 285 -9.94 -7.74 -0.41
C ILE A 285 -9.43 -7.15 -1.72
N GLU A 286 -10.27 -7.10 -2.74
CA GLU A 286 -9.94 -6.49 -4.04
C GLU A 286 -9.58 -5.00 -3.86
N LEU A 287 -10.37 -4.27 -3.06
CA LEU A 287 -10.08 -2.89 -2.68
C LEU A 287 -8.76 -2.78 -1.89
N GLY A 288 -8.56 -3.67 -0.92
CA GLY A 288 -7.36 -3.71 -0.11
C GLY A 288 -6.08 -3.91 -0.94
N LEU A 289 -6.10 -4.91 -1.83
CA LEU A 289 -5.01 -5.15 -2.78
C LEU A 289 -4.83 -3.96 -3.73
N GLY A 290 -5.91 -3.36 -4.23
CA GLY A 290 -5.86 -2.15 -5.04
C GLY A 290 -5.15 -1.00 -4.33
N ILE A 291 -5.46 -0.78 -3.04
CA ILE A 291 -4.77 0.21 -2.20
C ILE A 291 -3.28 -0.12 -2.07
N THR A 292 -2.91 -1.38 -1.78
CA THR A 292 -1.51 -1.81 -1.72
C THR A 292 -0.79 -1.56 -3.06
N ILE A 293 -1.44 -1.83 -4.20
CA ILE A 293 -0.89 -1.57 -5.54
C ILE A 293 -0.67 -0.07 -5.78
N LEU A 294 -1.54 0.82 -5.27
CA LEU A 294 -1.34 2.27 -5.39
C LEU A 294 -0.12 2.76 -4.59
N PHE A 295 0.11 2.20 -3.40
CA PHE A 295 1.33 2.50 -2.63
C PHE A 295 2.59 1.98 -3.35
N ALA A 296 2.56 0.75 -3.88
CA ALA A 296 3.65 0.25 -4.73
C ALA A 296 3.85 1.11 -5.99
N ALA A 297 2.78 1.66 -6.57
CA ALA A 297 2.88 2.59 -7.71
C ALA A 297 3.54 3.92 -7.33
N ALA A 298 3.27 4.46 -6.13
CA ALA A 298 3.95 5.66 -5.63
C ALA A 298 5.45 5.43 -5.48
N SER A 299 5.87 4.25 -4.99
CA SER A 299 7.28 3.87 -4.93
C SER A 299 7.90 3.76 -6.32
N LEU A 300 7.21 3.10 -7.25
CA LEU A 300 7.68 2.93 -8.64
C LEU A 300 8.00 4.27 -9.30
N THR A 301 7.18 5.30 -9.08
CA THR A 301 7.40 6.65 -9.66
C THR A 301 8.58 7.41 -9.05
N SER A 302 9.12 6.95 -7.92
CA SER A 302 10.30 7.50 -7.28
C SER A 302 11.59 6.76 -7.68
N LEU A 303 11.48 5.69 -8.47
CA LEU A 303 12.62 4.90 -8.95
C LEU A 303 12.97 5.30 -10.40
N PRO A 304 14.24 5.32 -10.79
CA PRO A 304 14.61 5.55 -12.18
C PRO A 304 14.04 4.41 -13.07
N PRO A 305 13.47 4.71 -14.25
CA PRO A 305 13.02 3.67 -15.18
C PRO A 305 14.15 2.68 -15.46
N ALA A 306 13.84 1.38 -15.52
CA ALA A 306 14.88 0.36 -15.63
C ALA A 306 15.69 0.48 -16.93
N VAL A 307 15.08 0.96 -18.01
CA VAL A 307 15.75 1.24 -19.29
C VAL A 307 16.82 2.34 -19.17
N ASP A 308 16.69 3.23 -18.20
CA ASP A 308 17.63 4.32 -17.95
C ASP A 308 18.78 3.90 -17.00
N VAL A 309 18.66 2.74 -16.33
CA VAL A 309 19.70 2.17 -15.45
C VAL A 309 20.58 1.20 -16.24
N THR A 310 21.64 1.76 -16.85
CA THR A 310 22.54 1.00 -17.72
C THR A 310 23.84 0.57 -17.03
N THR A 311 24.50 1.48 -16.30
CA THR A 311 25.77 1.22 -15.61
C THR A 311 25.59 0.56 -14.24
N ASP A 312 24.71 1.12 -13.39
CA ASP A 312 24.47 0.66 -12.02
C ASP A 312 23.40 -0.42 -11.93
N ARG A 313 23.41 -1.34 -12.89
CA ARG A 313 22.44 -2.42 -12.96
C ARG A 313 23.02 -3.71 -12.39
N ALA A 314 22.25 -4.38 -11.55
CA ALA A 314 22.64 -5.70 -11.04
C ALA A 314 22.46 -6.78 -12.12
N THR A 315 23.38 -7.74 -12.14
CA THR A 315 23.24 -8.94 -12.95
C THR A 315 22.23 -9.89 -12.30
N VAL A 316 21.60 -10.75 -13.11
CA VAL A 316 20.69 -11.78 -12.60
C VAL A 316 21.41 -12.72 -11.61
N ALA A 317 22.70 -13.00 -11.84
CA ALA A 317 23.50 -13.82 -10.95
C ALA A 317 23.72 -13.17 -9.57
N GLU A 318 24.00 -11.86 -9.52
CA GLU A 318 24.12 -11.12 -8.27
C GLU A 318 22.81 -11.10 -7.48
N VAL A 319 21.67 -10.95 -8.16
CA VAL A 319 20.35 -11.01 -7.53
C VAL A 319 20.05 -12.42 -7.04
N ALA A 320 20.29 -13.44 -7.85
CA ALA A 320 20.09 -14.84 -7.47
C ALA A 320 20.95 -15.23 -6.25
N ALA A 321 22.17 -14.70 -6.15
CA ALA A 321 23.03 -14.91 -4.99
C ALA A 321 22.40 -14.40 -3.67
N ARG A 322 21.54 -13.38 -3.71
CA ARG A 322 20.80 -12.87 -2.54
C ARG A 322 19.71 -13.81 -2.04
N PHE A 323 19.22 -14.70 -2.90
CA PHE A 323 18.20 -15.70 -2.58
C PHE A 323 18.76 -17.12 -2.44
N ALA A 324 20.08 -17.30 -2.63
CA ALA A 324 20.73 -18.59 -2.48
C ALA A 324 20.70 -19.01 -1.00
N PRO A 325 20.18 -20.22 -0.68
CA PRO A 325 20.15 -20.70 0.70
C PRO A 325 21.56 -20.75 1.31
N ALA A 326 21.72 -20.17 2.49
CA ALA A 326 22.95 -20.24 3.27
C ALA A 326 22.63 -20.63 4.72
N ALA A 327 23.59 -21.20 5.44
CA ALA A 327 23.40 -21.47 6.86
C ALA A 327 23.19 -20.14 7.62
N PRO A 328 22.19 -20.06 8.53
CA PRO A 328 21.97 -18.84 9.31
C PRO A 328 23.19 -18.56 10.20
N ARG A 329 23.60 -17.30 10.22
CA ARG A 329 24.61 -16.73 11.11
C ARG A 329 23.99 -16.58 12.50
N LEU A 330 24.24 -17.58 13.35
CA LEU A 330 23.81 -17.56 14.76
C LEU A 330 24.88 -17.03 15.71
N THR A 331 26.02 -16.58 15.18
CA THR A 331 27.11 -15.95 15.94
C THR A 331 27.24 -14.49 15.52
N SER A 332 27.12 -13.57 16.47
CA SER A 332 27.22 -12.13 16.22
C SER A 332 28.66 -11.74 15.93
N PRO A 333 28.93 -10.78 15.03
CA PRO A 333 30.22 -10.10 15.03
C PRO A 333 30.44 -9.36 16.36
N PRO A 334 31.71 -9.16 16.78
CA PRO A 334 32.04 -8.39 17.97
C PRO A 334 31.54 -6.95 17.88
N ILE A 335 30.90 -6.45 18.95
CA ILE A 335 30.32 -5.09 18.98
C ILE A 335 31.42 -4.01 18.90
N ASP A 336 32.57 -4.24 19.54
CA ASP A 336 33.70 -3.31 19.52
C ASP A 336 34.29 -3.15 18.11
N GLU A 337 34.29 -4.20 17.29
CA GLU A 337 34.70 -4.14 15.88
C GLU A 337 33.68 -3.33 15.07
N LEU A 338 32.38 -3.58 15.29
CA LEU A 338 31.31 -2.82 14.64
C LEU A 338 31.35 -1.33 15.00
N LEU A 339 31.55 -1.00 16.27
CA LEU A 339 31.64 0.39 16.74
C LEU A 339 32.88 1.11 16.20
N ARG A 340 34.01 0.41 16.06
CA ARG A 340 35.23 0.95 15.43
C ARG A 340 35.07 1.15 13.93
N ALA A 341 34.35 0.25 13.27
CA ALA A 341 34.09 0.33 11.83
C ALA A 341 32.97 1.31 11.47
N ALA A 342 32.09 1.66 12.40
CA ALA A 342 30.93 2.50 12.15
C ALA A 342 31.32 3.93 11.73
N ASP A 343 30.67 4.47 10.68
CA ASP A 343 30.83 5.89 10.29
C ASP A 343 30.36 6.83 11.42
N PRO A 344 30.75 8.11 11.48
CA PRO A 344 30.27 9.04 12.52
C PRO A 344 28.74 9.06 12.65
N LEU A 345 28.20 9.36 13.84
CA LEU A 345 26.75 9.36 14.12
C LEU A 345 25.93 10.20 13.13
N MET A 346 26.47 11.34 12.69
CA MET A 346 25.87 12.23 11.69
C MET A 346 26.53 12.09 10.31
N GLY A 347 27.41 11.11 10.13
CA GLY A 347 28.09 10.84 8.87
C GLY A 347 27.14 10.19 7.87
N ARG A 348 27.28 10.54 6.59
CA ARG A 348 26.59 9.84 5.52
C ARG A 348 27.26 8.49 5.32
N GLN A 349 26.51 7.39 5.45
CA GLN A 349 27.03 6.06 5.10
C GLN A 349 27.23 5.99 3.59
N VAL A 350 28.48 5.84 3.15
CA VAL A 350 28.85 5.80 1.72
C VAL A 350 28.98 4.36 1.22
N GLU A 351 29.39 3.44 2.09
CA GLU A 351 29.55 2.02 1.78
C GLU A 351 29.19 1.17 3.00
N ARG A 352 28.56 0.01 2.78
CA ARG A 352 28.22 -0.94 3.83
C ARG A 352 29.35 -1.94 4.05
N LYS A 353 30.00 -1.87 5.21
CA LYS A 353 31.23 -2.63 5.55
C LYS A 353 30.90 -4.11 5.86
N PRO A 354 31.85 -5.05 5.69
CA PRO A 354 31.60 -6.48 5.94
C PRO A 354 31.05 -6.80 7.34
N VAL A 355 31.55 -6.11 8.38
CA VAL A 355 31.06 -6.29 9.76
C VAL A 355 29.62 -5.80 9.95
N GLU A 356 29.21 -4.74 9.23
CA GLU A 356 27.84 -4.22 9.23
C GLU A 356 26.88 -5.17 8.50
N ARG A 357 27.34 -5.77 7.40
CA ARG A 357 26.59 -6.84 6.70
C ARG A 357 26.41 -8.05 7.60
N ALA A 358 27.47 -8.51 8.26
CA ALA A 358 27.39 -9.64 9.20
C ALA A 358 26.47 -9.34 10.40
N TRP A 359 26.47 -8.10 10.90
CA TRP A 359 25.55 -7.65 11.94
C TRP A 359 24.09 -7.70 11.49
N SER A 360 23.82 -7.19 10.29
CA SER A 360 22.52 -7.20 9.66
C SER A 360 22.02 -8.62 9.39
N GLU A 361 22.85 -9.49 8.79
CA GLU A 361 22.51 -10.90 8.54
C GLU A 361 22.14 -11.63 9.83
N TYR A 362 22.95 -11.50 10.88
CA TYR A 362 22.63 -12.09 12.19
C TYR A 362 21.27 -11.60 12.70
N ASN A 363 20.99 -10.30 12.60
CA ASN A 363 19.72 -9.73 13.05
C ASN A 363 18.53 -10.29 12.25
N HIS A 364 18.66 -10.38 10.93
CA HIS A 364 17.63 -10.95 10.05
C HIS A 364 17.42 -12.43 10.34
N HIS A 365 18.49 -13.22 10.56
CA HIS A 365 18.37 -14.66 10.83
C HIS A 365 17.66 -14.94 12.15
N TRP A 366 17.99 -14.21 13.22
CA TRP A 366 17.28 -14.32 14.50
C TRP A 366 15.84 -13.84 14.41
N ALA A 367 15.58 -12.72 13.72
CA ALA A 367 14.22 -12.28 13.45
C ALA A 367 13.43 -13.35 12.67
N GLY A 368 14.06 -13.98 11.68
CA GLY A 368 13.53 -15.12 10.93
C GLY A 368 13.17 -16.29 11.82
N LEU A 369 14.02 -16.68 12.77
CA LEU A 369 13.72 -17.76 13.73
C LEU A 369 12.47 -17.45 14.56
N PHE A 370 12.34 -16.22 15.07
CA PHE A 370 11.14 -15.80 15.80
C PHE A 370 9.89 -15.88 14.91
N VAL A 371 9.95 -15.35 13.68
CA VAL A 371 8.80 -15.33 12.77
C VAL A 371 8.42 -16.72 12.27
N VAL A 372 9.38 -17.60 11.96
CA VAL A 372 9.13 -19.02 11.64
C VAL A 372 8.47 -19.72 12.81
N THR A 373 8.94 -19.47 14.04
CA THR A 373 8.32 -20.03 15.25
C THR A 373 6.87 -19.58 15.38
N MET A 374 6.59 -18.29 15.16
CA MET A 374 5.22 -17.77 15.16
C MET A 374 4.35 -18.42 14.09
N GLY A 375 4.86 -18.54 12.85
CA GLY A 375 4.17 -19.19 11.74
C GLY A 375 3.86 -20.66 12.02
N ALA A 376 4.84 -21.41 12.52
CA ALA A 376 4.68 -22.82 12.90
C ALA A 376 3.64 -22.99 14.00
N LEU A 377 3.70 -22.20 15.08
CA LEU A 377 2.71 -22.24 16.15
C LEU A 377 1.32 -21.80 15.66
N ALA A 378 1.22 -20.81 14.77
CA ALA A 378 -0.05 -20.40 14.17
C ALA A 378 -0.67 -21.52 13.31
N ILE A 379 0.15 -22.32 12.63
CA ILE A 379 -0.27 -23.54 11.90
C ILE A 379 -0.69 -24.63 12.88
N LEU A 380 0.11 -24.93 13.90
CA LEU A 380 -0.23 -25.95 14.91
C LEU A 380 -1.55 -25.63 15.61
N HIS A 381 -1.78 -24.37 15.97
CA HIS A 381 -3.06 -23.92 16.51
C HIS A 381 -4.21 -24.15 15.53
N PHE A 382 -4.00 -23.90 14.24
CA PHE A 382 -4.99 -24.14 13.19
C PHE A 382 -5.29 -25.63 12.97
N LEU A 383 -4.30 -26.49 13.19
CA LEU A 383 -4.45 -27.94 13.17
C LEU A 383 -5.10 -28.51 14.45
N GLY A 384 -5.33 -27.68 15.47
CA GLY A 384 -6.10 -28.05 16.67
C GLY A 384 -5.30 -28.03 17.97
N LEU A 385 -3.98 -27.74 17.95
CA LEU A 385 -3.17 -27.66 19.16
C LEU A 385 -3.50 -26.39 19.96
N ARG A 386 -4.39 -26.53 20.95
CA ARG A 386 -4.91 -25.40 21.75
C ARG A 386 -3.81 -24.58 22.44
N ALA A 387 -2.74 -25.22 22.92
CA ALA A 387 -1.62 -24.54 23.58
C ALA A 387 -0.93 -23.52 22.65
N ALA A 388 -0.90 -23.78 21.34
CA ALA A 388 -0.26 -22.91 20.36
C ALA A 388 -1.03 -21.60 20.08
N ARG A 389 -2.22 -21.41 20.68
CA ARG A 389 -2.96 -20.12 20.62
C ARG A 389 -2.16 -18.92 21.15
N HIS A 390 -1.12 -19.19 21.95
CA HIS A 390 -0.26 -18.20 22.57
C HIS A 390 0.92 -17.76 21.70
N TRP A 391 1.00 -18.21 20.44
CA TRP A 391 2.03 -17.81 19.49
C TRP A 391 2.31 -16.30 19.39
N PRO A 392 1.34 -15.36 19.57
CA PRO A 392 1.67 -13.94 19.46
C PRO A 392 2.60 -13.45 20.58
N LEU A 393 2.74 -14.19 21.69
CA LEU A 393 3.71 -13.83 22.74
C LEU A 393 5.16 -13.93 22.27
N VAL A 394 5.43 -14.67 21.19
CA VAL A 394 6.77 -14.72 20.58
C VAL A 394 7.19 -13.33 20.07
N PHE A 395 6.24 -12.42 19.76
CA PHE A 395 6.54 -11.02 19.43
C PHE A 395 7.24 -10.28 20.55
N LEU A 396 7.01 -10.65 21.82
CA LEU A 396 7.71 -10.04 22.95
C LEU A 396 9.20 -10.41 22.92
N GLY A 397 9.51 -11.66 22.60
CA GLY A 397 10.89 -12.11 22.39
C GLY A 397 11.57 -11.38 21.22
N LEU A 398 10.87 -11.27 20.09
CA LEU A 398 11.35 -10.49 18.94
C LEU A 398 11.55 -9.01 19.30
N ALA A 399 10.60 -8.39 19.99
CA ALA A 399 10.69 -6.98 20.40
C ALA A 399 11.86 -6.73 21.36
N THR A 400 12.08 -7.61 22.34
CA THR A 400 13.25 -7.55 23.22
C THR A 400 14.55 -7.68 22.42
N PHE A 401 14.61 -8.62 21.48
CA PHE A 401 15.76 -8.78 20.59
C PHE A 401 16.04 -7.51 19.79
N LEU A 402 15.04 -6.97 19.11
CA LEU A 402 15.13 -5.75 18.31
C LEU A 402 15.51 -4.53 19.16
N PHE A 403 14.94 -4.39 20.36
CA PHE A 403 15.25 -3.30 21.30
C PHE A 403 16.74 -3.27 21.66
N ILE A 404 17.35 -4.43 21.86
CA ILE A 404 18.76 -4.55 22.22
C ILE A 404 19.64 -4.33 20.99
N ARG A 405 19.24 -4.83 19.81
CA ARG A 405 20.15 -5.08 18.67
C ARG A 405 20.00 -4.13 17.49
N ASN A 406 18.88 -3.41 17.35
CA ASN A 406 18.67 -2.58 16.16
C ASN A 406 19.70 -1.45 16.06
N ASP A 407 20.06 -0.87 17.20
CA ASP A 407 20.86 0.34 17.29
C ASP A 407 22.18 0.05 18.03
N PRO A 408 23.23 -0.44 17.33
CA PRO A 408 24.47 -0.86 17.99
C PRO A 408 25.19 0.28 18.74
N ARG A 409 24.90 1.54 18.39
CA ARG A 409 25.48 2.73 19.01
C ARG A 409 24.68 3.25 20.21
N ALA A 410 23.46 2.78 20.39
CA ALA A 410 22.59 3.20 21.48
C ALA A 410 22.64 2.19 22.63
N TRP A 411 22.33 2.68 23.84
CA TRP A 411 22.06 1.81 24.99
C TRP A 411 21.01 0.74 24.62
N PRO A 412 21.22 -0.55 25.00
CA PRO A 412 22.19 -1.02 25.98
C PRO A 412 23.56 -1.44 25.43
N LEU A 413 23.78 -1.44 24.11
CA LEU A 413 25.00 -1.98 23.52
C LEU A 413 26.09 -0.93 23.31
N GLY A 414 25.69 0.25 22.86
CA GLY A 414 26.61 1.32 22.50
C GLY A 414 26.76 2.40 23.56
N PRO A 415 27.66 3.37 23.30
CA PRO A 415 28.00 4.40 24.27
C PRO A 415 26.92 5.48 24.45
N ALA A 416 26.03 5.68 23.46
CA ALA A 416 25.01 6.73 23.54
C ALA A 416 23.92 6.38 24.57
N GLY A 417 23.57 7.34 25.42
CA GLY A 417 22.58 7.15 26.48
C GLY A 417 21.16 6.87 25.93
N PHE A 418 20.28 6.29 26.76
CA PHE A 418 18.92 5.97 26.35
C PHE A 418 18.14 7.21 25.84
N TRP A 419 18.16 8.32 26.59
CA TRP A 419 17.45 9.54 26.20
C TRP A 419 18.14 10.32 25.09
N GLU A 420 19.47 10.35 25.12
CA GLU A 420 20.31 11.00 24.09
C GLU A 420 20.03 10.38 22.71
N SER A 421 20.04 9.05 22.63
CA SER A 421 19.80 8.33 21.38
C SER A 421 18.41 8.55 20.79
N LEU A 422 17.39 8.96 21.56
CA LEU A 422 16.06 9.30 21.03
C LEU A 422 16.03 10.59 20.19
N THR A 423 17.09 11.40 20.26
CA THR A 423 17.25 12.57 19.39
C THR A 423 17.67 12.17 17.96
N LEU A 424 18.19 10.94 17.79
CA LEU A 424 18.56 10.38 16.50
C LEU A 424 17.30 9.84 15.78
N PRO A 425 16.97 10.33 14.57
CA PRO A 425 15.73 9.97 13.90
C PRO A 425 15.58 8.47 13.62
N ASP A 426 16.68 7.79 13.28
CA ASP A 426 16.75 6.35 13.02
C ASP A 426 16.47 5.53 14.30
N VAL A 427 17.10 5.86 15.42
CA VAL A 427 16.86 5.18 16.71
C VAL A 427 15.42 5.43 17.19
N LEU A 428 14.92 6.66 17.08
CA LEU A 428 13.54 6.98 17.43
C LEU A 428 12.55 6.16 16.58
N GLN A 429 12.81 6.04 15.29
CA GLN A 429 12.01 5.22 14.38
C GLN A 429 12.05 3.74 14.78
N HIS A 430 13.23 3.16 15.01
CA HIS A 430 13.39 1.76 15.42
C HIS A 430 12.67 1.47 16.75
N ARG A 431 12.81 2.34 17.76
CA ARG A 431 12.14 2.18 19.05
C ARG A 431 10.62 2.32 18.95
N THR A 432 10.14 3.19 18.07
CA THR A 432 8.71 3.29 17.75
C THR A 432 8.20 1.98 17.16
N PHE A 433 8.94 1.36 16.23
CA PHE A 433 8.58 0.05 15.68
C PHE A 433 8.60 -1.07 16.73
N VAL A 434 9.59 -1.09 17.63
CA VAL A 434 9.61 -2.05 18.75
C VAL A 434 8.34 -1.92 19.60
N PHE A 435 7.95 -0.69 19.96
CA PHE A 435 6.72 -0.45 20.71
C PHE A 435 5.47 -0.96 19.96
N ILE A 436 5.39 -0.70 18.66
CA ILE A 436 4.30 -1.20 17.80
C ILE A 436 4.27 -2.73 17.78
N VAL A 437 5.41 -3.40 17.69
CA VAL A 437 5.51 -4.88 17.72
C VAL A 437 5.03 -5.45 19.07
N VAL A 438 5.38 -4.81 20.19
CA VAL A 438 4.88 -5.21 21.52
C VAL A 438 3.36 -5.07 21.60
N ALA A 439 2.84 -3.88 21.25
CA ALA A 439 1.41 -3.62 21.25
C ALA A 439 0.67 -4.65 20.37
N PHE A 440 1.22 -4.93 19.19
CA PHE A 440 0.70 -5.92 18.24
C PHE A 440 0.61 -7.33 18.83
N GLY A 441 1.70 -7.82 19.40
CA GLY A 441 1.73 -9.15 20.03
C GLY A 441 0.70 -9.27 21.15
N LEU A 442 0.56 -8.23 21.98
CA LEU A 442 -0.41 -8.19 23.07
C LEU A 442 -1.86 -8.15 22.55
N PHE A 443 -2.18 -7.29 21.58
CA PHE A 443 -3.53 -7.19 21.01
C PHE A 443 -3.95 -8.51 20.35
N GLU A 444 -3.11 -9.09 19.49
CA GLU A 444 -3.42 -10.36 18.82
C GLU A 444 -3.55 -11.51 19.85
N TRP A 445 -2.70 -11.53 20.88
CA TRP A 445 -2.82 -12.51 21.97
C TRP A 445 -4.12 -12.34 22.75
N MET A 446 -4.50 -11.11 23.09
CA MET A 446 -5.73 -10.82 23.82
C MET A 446 -6.97 -11.23 23.01
N VAL A 447 -7.00 -10.94 21.70
CA VAL A 447 -8.07 -11.39 20.81
C VAL A 447 -8.15 -12.91 20.76
N ARG A 448 -7.02 -13.60 20.55
CA ARG A 448 -6.99 -15.08 20.45
C ARG A 448 -7.35 -15.80 21.75
N THR A 449 -7.14 -15.16 22.88
CA THR A 449 -7.46 -15.72 24.20
C THR A 449 -8.85 -15.31 24.71
N GLY A 450 -9.61 -14.56 23.92
CA GLY A 450 -10.96 -14.10 24.29
C GLY A 450 -10.97 -12.98 25.34
N ARG A 451 -9.83 -12.34 25.62
CA ARG A 451 -9.74 -11.16 26.50
C ARG A 451 -10.23 -9.90 25.81
N LEU A 452 -10.13 -9.86 24.48
CA LEU A 452 -10.79 -8.86 23.64
C LEU A 452 -11.76 -9.56 22.70
N ALA A 453 -12.87 -8.88 22.40
CA ALA A 453 -13.84 -9.36 21.42
C ALA A 453 -13.19 -9.48 20.04
N GLU A 454 -13.55 -10.51 19.27
CA GLU A 454 -13.04 -10.71 17.90
C GLU A 454 -13.36 -9.53 16.97
N ARG A 455 -14.43 -8.78 17.25
CA ARG A 455 -14.75 -7.54 16.54
C ARG A 455 -14.88 -6.38 17.53
N PRO A 456 -14.31 -5.20 17.22
CA PRO A 456 -13.53 -4.88 16.02
C PRO A 456 -12.06 -5.35 16.07
N TRP A 457 -11.59 -5.84 17.22
CA TRP A 457 -10.16 -5.97 17.52
C TRP A 457 -9.41 -7.02 16.69
N GLY A 458 -10.09 -8.07 16.22
CA GLY A 458 -9.48 -9.08 15.35
C GLY A 458 -9.03 -8.55 13.98
N TYR A 459 -9.50 -7.38 13.56
CA TYR A 459 -9.06 -6.74 12.32
C TYR A 459 -7.76 -5.94 12.46
N VAL A 460 -7.28 -5.69 13.69
CA VAL A 460 -6.03 -4.96 13.91
C VAL A 460 -4.85 -5.71 13.30
N PHE A 461 -4.76 -7.02 13.55
CA PHE A 461 -3.68 -7.85 13.00
C PHE A 461 -3.60 -7.81 11.46
N PRO A 462 -4.66 -8.16 10.71
CA PRO A 462 -4.59 -8.16 9.25
C PRO A 462 -4.34 -6.77 8.67
N LEU A 463 -4.88 -5.71 9.26
CA LEU A 463 -4.62 -4.34 8.78
C LEU A 463 -3.17 -3.94 8.95
N LEU A 464 -2.54 -4.28 10.07
CA LEU A 464 -1.13 -3.99 10.30
C LEU A 464 -0.22 -4.82 9.40
N CYS A 465 -0.53 -6.08 9.13
CA CYS A 465 0.20 -6.87 8.13
C CYS A 465 0.09 -6.26 6.73
N ALA A 466 -1.12 -5.85 6.31
CA ALA A 466 -1.34 -5.22 5.02
C ALA A 466 -0.66 -3.84 4.92
N ALA A 467 -0.74 -3.02 5.97
CA ALA A 467 -0.09 -1.73 6.06
C ALA A 467 1.43 -1.88 6.08
N GLY A 468 1.98 -2.77 6.92
CA GLY A 468 3.42 -3.06 6.97
C GLY A 468 3.95 -3.59 5.64
N GLY A 469 3.20 -4.50 4.98
CA GLY A 469 3.53 -4.98 3.64
C GLY A 469 3.53 -3.87 2.59
N GLY A 470 2.53 -2.98 2.61
CA GLY A 470 2.48 -1.80 1.75
C GLY A 470 3.61 -0.80 2.04
N LEU A 471 3.95 -0.59 3.31
CA LEU A 471 5.04 0.29 3.73
C LEU A 471 6.41 -0.24 3.28
N LEU A 472 6.65 -1.54 3.38
CA LEU A 472 7.85 -2.19 2.87
C LEU A 472 8.00 -2.00 1.36
N LEU A 473 6.89 -2.08 0.60
CA LEU A 473 6.89 -1.81 -0.84
C LEU A 473 7.06 -0.32 -1.17
N THR A 474 6.96 0.58 -0.20
CA THR A 474 7.18 2.03 -0.38
C THR A 474 8.52 2.52 0.13
N HIS A 475 9.28 1.63 0.77
CA HIS A 475 10.57 1.94 1.32
C HIS A 475 11.64 1.66 0.26
N SER A 476 12.31 2.71 -0.22
CA SER A 476 13.44 2.61 -1.15
C SER A 476 14.50 3.63 -0.79
N HIS A 477 15.78 3.23 -0.71
CA HIS A 477 16.90 4.13 -0.43
C HIS A 477 17.61 4.69 -1.67
N ALA A 478 17.10 4.41 -2.88
CA ALA A 478 17.66 4.80 -4.18
C ALA A 478 18.02 6.30 -4.28
N MET A 479 19.26 6.68 -3.94
CA MET A 479 19.68 8.08 -3.97
C MET A 479 21.06 8.28 -4.59
N PHE A 480 22.03 7.35 -4.43
CA PHE A 480 23.40 7.58 -4.92
C PHE A 480 24.13 6.34 -5.47
N ASN A 481 23.90 5.14 -4.94
CA ASN A 481 24.47 3.89 -5.48
C ASN A 481 23.35 2.89 -5.76
N LEU A 482 22.74 3.02 -6.94
CA LEU A 482 21.51 2.31 -7.30
C LEU A 482 21.66 0.80 -7.23
N LYS A 483 22.82 0.25 -7.63
CA LYS A 483 23.06 -1.20 -7.63
C LYS A 483 23.17 -1.77 -6.22
N ASP A 484 24.01 -1.17 -5.38
CA ASP A 484 24.26 -1.70 -4.04
C ASP A 484 23.05 -1.52 -3.12
N GLU A 485 22.35 -0.38 -3.22
CA GLU A 485 21.09 -0.13 -2.54
C GLU A 485 20.03 -1.14 -3.00
N PHE A 486 19.89 -1.35 -4.32
CA PHE A 486 18.99 -2.36 -4.86
C PHE A 486 19.29 -3.77 -4.37
N LEU A 487 20.56 -4.20 -4.40
CA LEU A 487 20.96 -5.55 -3.98
C LEU A 487 20.77 -5.80 -2.48
N SER A 488 20.90 -4.75 -1.66
CA SER A 488 20.57 -4.78 -0.23
C SER A 488 19.05 -4.90 -0.03
N GLU A 489 18.25 -4.24 -0.86
CA GLU A 489 16.81 -4.11 -0.68
C GLU A 489 15.97 -5.16 -1.41
N VAL A 490 16.51 -5.86 -2.40
CA VAL A 490 15.73 -6.72 -3.33
C VAL A 490 14.88 -7.77 -2.61
N THR A 491 15.32 -8.22 -1.43
CA THR A 491 14.60 -9.19 -0.58
C THR A 491 13.41 -8.57 0.16
N HIS A 492 13.31 -7.24 0.28
CA HIS A 492 12.16 -6.55 0.91
C HIS A 492 10.90 -6.60 0.04
N ALA A 493 11.05 -6.61 -1.29
CA ALA A 493 9.90 -6.71 -2.20
C ALA A 493 9.04 -7.98 -1.96
N PRO A 494 9.60 -9.20 -1.95
CA PRO A 494 8.82 -10.39 -1.62
C PRO A 494 8.29 -10.38 -0.18
N LEU A 495 9.02 -9.83 0.80
CA LEU A 495 8.51 -9.67 2.16
C LEU A 495 7.28 -8.76 2.21
N GLY A 496 7.29 -7.64 1.47
CA GLY A 496 6.15 -6.72 1.36
C GLY A 496 4.92 -7.36 0.72
N ILE A 497 5.11 -8.12 -0.36
CA ILE A 497 4.03 -8.87 -1.03
C ILE A 497 3.43 -9.92 -0.10
N LEU A 498 4.27 -10.72 0.57
CA LEU A 498 3.81 -11.74 1.52
C LEU A 498 3.12 -11.12 2.73
N GLY A 499 3.59 -9.96 3.22
CA GLY A 499 2.92 -9.20 4.28
C GLY A 499 1.53 -8.73 3.86
N ALA A 500 1.39 -8.21 2.63
CA ALA A 500 0.09 -7.85 2.06
C ALA A 500 -0.85 -9.06 1.95
N PHE A 501 -0.38 -10.18 1.41
CA PHE A 501 -1.18 -11.41 1.33
C PHE A 501 -1.51 -12.02 2.69
N ALA A 502 -0.62 -11.91 3.68
CA ALA A 502 -0.93 -12.31 5.04
C ALA A 502 -2.05 -11.45 5.64
N GLY A 503 -1.96 -10.14 5.48
CA GLY A 503 -3.00 -9.21 5.95
C GLY A 503 -4.35 -9.48 5.30
N TRP A 504 -4.41 -9.47 3.98
CA TRP A 504 -5.66 -9.68 3.24
C TRP A 504 -6.19 -11.12 3.36
N GLY A 505 -5.33 -12.12 3.47
CA GLY A 505 -5.71 -13.51 3.73
C GLY A 505 -6.36 -13.68 5.12
N ARG A 506 -5.78 -13.07 6.16
CA ARG A 506 -6.36 -13.10 7.51
C ARG A 506 -7.64 -12.27 7.61
N TRP A 507 -7.72 -11.13 6.91
CA TRP A 507 -8.96 -10.37 6.78
C TRP A 507 -10.07 -11.26 6.21
N LEU A 508 -9.79 -11.98 5.13
CA LEU A 508 -10.76 -12.85 4.48
C LEU A 508 -11.20 -14.03 5.37
N GLU A 509 -10.27 -14.63 6.13
CA GLU A 509 -10.57 -15.69 7.11
C GLU A 509 -11.59 -15.21 8.15
N LEU A 510 -11.43 -13.99 8.68
CA LEU A 510 -12.35 -13.38 9.67
C LEU A 510 -13.71 -13.02 9.07
N ARG A 511 -13.77 -12.74 7.77
CA ARG A 511 -15.01 -12.40 7.06
C ARG A 511 -15.80 -13.64 6.63
N LEU A 512 -15.13 -14.78 6.41
CA LEU A 512 -15.75 -16.01 5.89
C LEU A 512 -15.59 -17.23 6.83
N PRO A 513 -16.23 -17.29 8.00
CA PRO A 513 -16.06 -18.40 8.94
C PRO A 513 -16.34 -19.81 8.37
N ALA A 514 -17.37 -19.97 7.53
CA ALA A 514 -17.75 -21.27 6.96
C ALA A 514 -16.93 -21.71 5.73
N ALA A 515 -16.20 -20.79 5.07
CA ALA A 515 -15.42 -21.05 3.86
C ALA A 515 -13.92 -20.66 3.99
N GLY A 516 -13.50 -20.24 5.19
CA GLY A 516 -12.24 -19.55 5.46
C GLY A 516 -11.01 -20.45 5.55
N ARG A 517 -11.13 -21.77 5.33
CA ARG A 517 -10.00 -22.70 5.51
C ARG A 517 -8.84 -22.41 4.54
N ALA A 518 -9.15 -22.08 3.28
CA ALA A 518 -8.14 -21.72 2.29
C ALA A 518 -7.45 -20.39 2.65
N ALA A 519 -8.22 -19.35 2.96
CA ALA A 519 -7.70 -18.05 3.39
C ALA A 519 -6.86 -18.16 4.68
N GLY A 520 -7.26 -19.05 5.59
CA GLY A 520 -6.51 -19.40 6.78
C GLY A 520 -5.13 -20.00 6.46
N TRP A 521 -5.05 -20.92 5.50
CA TRP A 521 -3.76 -21.45 5.05
C TRP A 521 -2.91 -20.37 4.37
N THR A 522 -3.51 -19.50 3.55
CA THR A 522 -2.79 -18.43 2.83
C THR A 522 -1.99 -17.55 3.78
N TRP A 523 -2.61 -16.95 4.80
CA TRP A 523 -1.87 -16.00 5.63
C TRP A 523 -0.80 -16.65 6.51
N ARG A 524 -1.06 -17.87 7.02
CA ARG A 524 -0.09 -18.62 7.82
C ARG A 524 1.11 -19.05 6.98
N GLY A 525 0.84 -19.46 5.74
CA GLY A 525 1.88 -19.77 4.75
C GLY A 525 2.72 -18.54 4.43
N CYS A 526 2.10 -17.41 4.10
CA CYS A 526 2.80 -16.15 3.84
C CYS A 526 3.65 -15.70 5.04
N PHE A 527 3.08 -15.76 6.23
CA PHE A 527 3.77 -15.36 7.46
C PHE A 527 4.96 -16.28 7.79
N THR A 528 4.83 -17.59 7.56
CA THR A 528 5.95 -18.53 7.68
C THR A 528 7.01 -18.27 6.61
N ALA A 529 6.60 -17.99 5.37
CA ALA A 529 7.51 -17.68 4.26
C ALA A 529 8.32 -16.40 4.52
N VAL A 530 7.72 -15.36 5.12
CA VAL A 530 8.44 -14.17 5.60
C VAL A 530 9.56 -14.58 6.56
N GLY A 531 9.25 -15.43 7.55
CA GLY A 531 10.25 -15.94 8.48
C GLY A 531 11.37 -16.73 7.80
N LEU A 532 11.04 -17.56 6.80
CA LEU A 532 12.04 -18.32 6.05
C LEU A 532 12.95 -17.42 5.20
N ILE A 533 12.39 -16.41 4.53
CA ILE A 533 13.19 -15.43 3.78
C ILE A 533 14.16 -14.70 4.72
N LEU A 534 13.69 -14.29 5.90
CA LEU A 534 14.53 -13.66 6.91
C LEU A 534 15.60 -14.62 7.46
N LEU A 535 15.25 -15.90 7.68
CA LEU A 535 16.17 -16.93 8.18
C LEU A 535 17.29 -17.26 7.20
N PHE A 536 17.03 -17.13 5.90
CA PHE A 536 18.01 -17.34 4.83
C PHE A 536 18.47 -16.03 4.17
N TYR A 537 18.21 -14.88 4.81
CA TYR A 537 18.56 -13.57 4.28
C TYR A 537 20.07 -13.43 4.07
N ARG A 538 20.47 -12.72 3.02
CA ARG A 538 21.88 -12.52 2.68
C ARG A 538 22.11 -11.12 2.11
N GLU A 539 23.14 -10.46 2.61
CA GLU A 539 23.47 -9.07 2.24
C GLU A 539 24.73 -8.96 1.37
N GLY A 540 25.56 -10.01 1.29
CA GLY A 540 26.84 -10.03 0.58
C GLY A 540 27.02 -11.19 -0.38
#